data_AF-A0AAV0BEH3-F1
#
_entry.id   AF-A0AAV0BEH3-F1
#
_cell.length_a   1.000
_cell.length_b   1.000
_cell.length_c   1.000
_cell.angle_alpha   90.00
_cell.angle_beta   90.00
_cell.angle_gamma   90.00
#
_symmetry.space_group_name_H-M   'P 1'
#
loop_
_entity.id
_entity.type
_entity.pdbx_description
1 polymer ?
#
loop_
_entity_poly.entity_id
_entity_poly.type
_entity_poly.pdbx_seq_one_letter_code
_entity_poly.pdbx_strand_id
1 'polypeptide(L)' 'HMPFFSVYITVTALGKLRHPDGETNLTWAAGSEDMIQMVPTLASCSFEELVSERREGRTQWLQL' A
#
# COMPACT_ATOMS: atom_id res chain seq x y z
N HIS A 1 1.91 13.20 -17.25
CA HIS A 1 1.68 11.88 -17.85
C HIS A 1 1.16 10.99 -16.73
N MET A 2 -0.14 10.71 -16.69
CA MET A 2 -0.69 9.78 -15.69
C MET A 2 -0.32 8.36 -16.14
N PRO A 3 0.36 7.55 -15.32
CA PRO A 3 0.67 6.19 -15.68
C PRO A 3 -0.64 5.44 -15.94
N PHE A 4 -0.65 4.65 -17.00
CA PHE A 4 -1.78 3.81 -17.37
C PHE A 4 -1.86 2.65 -16.37
N PHE A 5 -2.58 2.83 -15.25
CA PHE A 5 -2.72 1.82 -14.20
C PHE A 5 -3.57 0.64 -14.69
N SER A 6 -2.96 -0.29 -15.45
CA SER A 6 -3.63 -1.53 -15.82
C SER A 6 -3.78 -2.50 -14.63
N VAL A 7 -3.04 -2.27 -13.54
CA VAL A 7 -3.04 -3.10 -12.32
C VAL A 7 -2.79 -2.21 -11.11
N TYR A 8 -3.44 -2.51 -9.98
CA TYR A 8 -3.20 -1.89 -8.67
C TYR A 8 -3.09 -2.97 -7.60
N ILE A 9 -2.44 -2.65 -6.48
CA ILE A 9 -2.35 -3.58 -5.34
C ILE A 9 -3.61 -3.43 -4.49
N THR A 10 -4.49 -4.43 -4.55
CA THR A 10 -5.53 -4.61 -3.52
C THR A 10 -4.89 -5.27 -2.30
N VAL A 11 -5.08 -4.71 -1.11
CA VAL A 11 -4.52 -5.29 0.10
C VAL A 11 -5.63 -5.89 0.94
N THR A 12 -5.50 -7.20 1.18
CA THR A 12 -6.30 -7.89 2.19
C THR A 12 -5.75 -7.53 3.56
N ALA A 13 -6.64 -7.22 4.50
CA ALA A 13 -6.30 -6.95 5.90
C ALA A 13 -5.40 -8.04 6.52
N LEU A 14 -4.71 -7.67 7.61
CA LEU A 14 -3.90 -8.57 8.44
C LEU A 14 -2.62 -9.08 7.76
N GLY A 15 -1.91 -8.23 7.02
CA GLY A 15 -0.66 -8.56 6.33
C GLY A 15 0.41 -9.17 7.25
N LYS A 16 0.45 -8.76 8.53
CA LYS A 16 1.36 -9.29 9.55
C LYS A 16 1.17 -10.78 9.88
N LEU A 17 0.04 -11.37 9.49
CA LEU A 17 -0.14 -12.83 9.57
C LEU A 17 0.70 -13.59 8.52
N ARG A 18 1.13 -12.92 7.45
CA ARG A 18 1.89 -13.54 6.35
C ARG A 18 3.33 -13.02 6.23
N HIS A 19 3.60 -11.79 6.63
CA HIS A 19 4.95 -11.21 6.60
C HIS A 19 5.16 -10.24 7.77
N PRO A 20 6.33 -10.21 8.44
CA PRO A 20 6.59 -9.32 9.58
C PRO A 20 6.30 -7.84 9.31
N ASP A 21 6.63 -7.37 8.10
CA ASP A 21 6.42 -5.97 7.69
C ASP A 21 4.96 -5.67 7.32
N GLY A 22 4.11 -6.70 7.19
CA GLY A 22 2.70 -6.54 6.83
C GLY A 22 2.48 -5.67 5.60
N GLU A 23 1.60 -4.68 5.73
CA GLU A 23 1.21 -3.80 4.63
C GLU A 23 2.30 -2.78 4.23
N THR A 24 3.32 -2.50 5.06
CA THR A 24 4.42 -1.58 4.66
C THR A 24 5.30 -2.17 3.56
N ASN A 25 5.47 -3.50 3.53
CA ASN A 25 6.13 -4.18 2.41
C ASN A 25 5.38 -3.95 1.08
N LEU A 26 4.04 -3.93 1.13
CA LEU A 26 3.21 -3.64 -0.04
C LEU A 26 3.26 -2.16 -0.42
N THR A 27 3.38 -1.25 0.55
CA THR A 27 3.63 0.17 0.31
C THR A 27 4.95 0.40 -0.42
N TRP A 28 6.00 -0.28 0.03
CA TRP A 28 7.32 -0.22 -0.60
C TRP A 28 7.28 -0.78 -2.03
N ALA A 29 6.62 -1.92 -2.24
CA ALA A 29 6.44 -2.52 -3.56
C ALA A 29 5.64 -1.61 -4.50
N ALA A 30 4.53 -1.04 -4.02
CA ALA A 30 3.71 -0.10 -4.79
C ALA A 30 4.52 1.12 -5.24
N GLY A 31 5.35 1.68 -4.34
CA GLY A 31 6.23 2.79 -4.69
C GLY A 31 7.38 2.41 -5.63
N SER A 32 7.80 1.15 -5.63
CA SER A 32 8.89 0.64 -6.49
C SER A 32 8.44 0.38 -7.92
N GLU A 33 7.20 -0.09 -8.08
CA GLU A 33 6.60 -0.45 -9.37
C GLU A 33 5.70 0.65 -9.95
N ASP A 34 5.68 1.84 -9.35
CA ASP A 34 4.77 2.94 -9.69
C ASP A 34 3.29 2.51 -9.75
N MET A 35 2.85 1.76 -8.74
CA MET A 35 1.50 1.25 -8.61
C MET A 35 0.72 1.98 -7.51
N ILE A 36 -0.60 2.01 -7.66
CA ILE A 36 -1.50 2.42 -6.57
C ILE A 36 -1.63 1.27 -5.58
N GLN A 37 -1.57 1.61 -4.30
CA GLN A 37 -1.92 0.71 -3.19
C GLN A 37 -3.29 1.09 -2.63
N MET A 38 -4.18 0.10 -2.51
CA MET A 38 -5.39 0.21 -1.70
C MET A 38 -5.09 -0.26 -0.28
N VAL A 39 -5.32 0.59 0.72
CA VAL A 39 -5.12 0.32 2.15
C VAL A 39 -6.46 -0.05 2.80
N PRO A 40 -6.61 -1.23 3.42
CA PRO A 40 -7.86 -1.67 4.04
C PRO A 40 -8.06 -1.03 5.41
N THR A 41 -9.33 -0.91 5.83
CA THR A 41 -9.69 -0.40 7.17
C THR A 41 -9.04 -1.22 8.31
N LEU A 42 -8.84 -2.51 8.08
CA LEU A 42 -8.27 -3.47 9.04
C LEU A 42 -6.80 -3.80 8.76
N ALA A 43 -6.03 -2.85 8.21
CA ALA A 43 -4.59 -3.03 8.04
C ALA A 43 -3.91 -3.36 9.38
N SER A 44 -2.90 -4.24 9.34
CA SER A 44 -2.09 -4.58 10.51
C SER A 44 -0.95 -3.60 10.80
N CYS A 45 -0.66 -2.69 9.87
CA CYS A 45 0.17 -1.51 10.08
C CYS A 45 -0.71 -0.27 10.27
N SER A 46 -0.27 0.69 11.08
CA SER A 46 -0.96 1.95 11.26
C SER A 46 -0.97 2.77 9.97
N PHE A 47 -1.93 3.68 9.84
CA PHE A 47 -1.94 4.60 8.70
C PHE A 47 -0.67 5.45 8.63
N GLU A 48 -0.09 5.82 9.78
CA GLU A 48 1.16 6.57 9.83
C GLU A 48 2.35 5.76 9.31
N GLU A 49 2.49 4.48 9.68
CA GLU A 49 3.51 3.57 9.13
C GLU A 49 3.36 3.45 7.60
N LEU A 50 2.13 3.41 7.09
CA LEU A 50 1.90 3.28 5.65
C LEU A 50 2.15 4.57 4.87
N VAL A 51 1.88 5.73 5.47
CA VAL A 51 2.15 7.02 4.85
C VAL A 51 3.64 7.36 4.90
N SER A 52 4.35 6.95 5.96
CA SER A 52 5.80 7.14 6.06
C SER A 52 6.56 6.35 4.99
N GLU A 53 6.14 5.10 4.73
CA GLU A 53 6.86 4.26 3.77
C GLU A 53 6.48 4.54 2.32
N ARG A 54 5.43 5.34 2.11
CA ARG A 54 4.97 5.74 0.79
C ARG A 54 6.01 6.65 0.13
N ARG A 55 6.49 6.24 -1.04
CA ARG A 55 7.35 7.09 -1.88
C ARG A 55 6.66 8.39 -2.29
N GLU A 56 7.46 9.44 -2.44
CA GLU A 56 6.97 10.77 -2.77
C GLU A 56 6.14 10.78 -4.06
N GLY A 57 5.01 11.51 -4.02
CA GLY A 57 4.09 11.66 -5.15
C GLY A 57 3.28 10.40 -5.51
N ARG A 58 3.40 9.29 -4.78
CA ARG A 58 2.59 8.08 -5.06
C ARG A 58 1.19 8.19 -4.49
N THR A 59 0.18 7.69 -5.21
CA THR A 59 -1.21 7.69 -4.73
C THR A 59 -1.51 6.43 -3.92
N GLN A 60 -2.22 6.59 -2.79
CA GLN A 60 -2.84 5.50 -2.04
C GLN A 60 -4.36 5.71 -2.03
N TRP A 61 -5.12 4.63 -2.10
CA TRP A 61 -6.57 4.62 -1.92
C TRP A 61 -6.92 4.01 -0.57
N LEU A 62 -7.90 4.59 0.12
CA LEU A 62 -8.41 4.02 1.38
C LEU A 62 -9.68 3.22 1.09
N GLN A 63 -9.74 1.97 1.56
CA GLN A 63 -10.97 1.19 1.60
C GLN A 63 -11.62 1.40 2.97
N LEU A 64 -12.84 1.93 2.96
CA LEU A 64 -13.72 2.13 4.11
C LEU A 64 -14.79 1.04 4.17
#